data_AF-A0A2E6HFZ6-F1
#
_entry.id   AF-A0A2E6HFZ6-F1
#
_cell.length_a   1.000
_cell.length_b   1.000
_cell.length_c   1.000
_cell.angle_alpha   90.00
_cell.angle_beta   90.00
_cell.angle_gamma   90.00
#
_symmetry.space_group_name_H-M   'P 1'
#
loop_
_entity.id
_entity.type
_entity.pdbx_description
1 polymer ?
#
loop_
_entity_poly.entity_id
_entity_poly.type
_entity_poly.pdbx_seq_one_letter_code
_entity_poly.pdbx_strand_id
1 'polypeptide(L)'
;MTTALEIIADALDEISVSTAESPIEDYDAQLARRKLNQLMTGLPINTGYTPVTLVDDTLTVRADVEGYMVKQLAMALAPSYSRPIPAQLTADARQARAELFRRYVSVKPMPFPSTLPIGSGSSSVGDFDDDQYPGGFDRDITAVSANYTLLLTDDIVEVDCTSSPITITLMAASSANGYGFGIRKVDETANMVIITPVGTDLFRGEDGIRFNAYDTLLEFSSDGSNWV
;
A
#
# COMPACT_ATOMS: atom_id res chain seq x y z
N MET A 1 34.85 10.08 -7.52
CA MET A 1 34.56 8.69 -7.11
C MET A 1 35.74 8.26 -6.30
N THR A 2 35.52 8.00 -5.02
CA THR A 2 36.60 7.72 -4.06
C THR A 2 36.97 6.24 -4.16
N THR A 3 38.26 5.93 -4.13
CA THR A 3 38.77 4.55 -4.15
C THR A 3 38.80 3.97 -2.73
N ALA A 4 38.82 2.64 -2.62
CA ALA A 4 38.97 2.01 -1.31
C ALA A 4 40.33 2.33 -0.68
N LEU A 5 41.39 2.51 -1.49
CA LEU A 5 42.71 2.93 -1.05
C LEU A 5 42.69 4.30 -0.37
N GLU A 6 42.02 5.29 -0.95
CA GLU A 6 41.89 6.64 -0.39
C GLU A 6 41.22 6.61 1.00
N ILE A 7 40.12 5.87 1.15
CA ILE A 7 39.44 5.71 2.44
C ILE A 7 40.33 5.01 3.49
N ILE A 8 41.14 4.03 3.06
CA ILE A 8 42.06 3.32 3.94
C ILE A 8 43.21 4.25 4.37
N ALA A 9 43.77 5.03 3.45
CA ALA A 9 44.82 5.99 3.73
C ALA A 9 44.35 7.06 4.73
N ASP A 10 43.19 7.68 4.48
CA ASP A 10 42.59 8.66 5.38
C ASP A 10 42.34 8.09 6.78
N ALA A 11 41.92 6.82 6.87
CA ALA A 11 41.69 6.15 8.15
C ALA A 11 43.00 5.85 8.93
N LEU A 12 44.10 5.57 8.22
CA LEU A 12 45.42 5.36 8.82
C LEU A 12 46.08 6.67 9.27
N ASP A 13 45.85 7.76 8.53
CA ASP A 13 46.28 9.11 8.91
C ASP A 13 45.56 9.59 10.18
N GLU A 14 44.27 9.28 10.31
CA GLU A 14 43.47 9.63 11.50
C GLU A 14 44.00 8.99 12.79
N ILE A 15 44.60 7.79 12.71
CA ILE A 15 45.25 7.11 13.84
C ILE A 15 46.75 7.45 13.96
N SER A 16 47.25 8.37 13.12
CA SER A 16 48.66 8.78 13.03
C SER A 16 49.62 7.59 12.88
N VAL A 17 49.21 6.58 12.10
CA VAL A 17 50.05 5.40 11.80
C VAL A 17 50.91 5.66 10.57
N SER A 18 50.38 6.34 9.56
CA SER A 18 51.13 6.84 8.41
C SER A 18 51.61 8.27 8.66
N THR A 19 52.91 8.50 8.45
CA THR A 19 53.40 9.83 8.09
C THR A 19 53.19 10.01 6.59
N ALA A 20 52.81 11.20 6.13
CA ALA A 20 52.35 11.54 4.78
C ALA A 20 53.20 11.09 3.56
N GLU A 21 54.32 10.40 3.77
CA GLU A 21 55.26 9.96 2.73
C GLU A 21 55.65 8.46 2.78
N SER A 22 55.11 7.66 3.72
CA SER A 22 55.42 6.21 3.77
C SER A 22 54.38 5.39 3.00
N PRO A 23 54.79 4.55 2.02
CA PRO A 23 53.86 3.67 1.32
C PRO A 23 53.23 2.68 2.30
N ILE A 24 51.91 2.48 2.19
CA ILE A 24 51.16 1.52 2.99
C ILE A 24 51.62 0.12 2.60
N GLU A 25 51.96 -0.71 3.59
CA GLU A 25 52.33 -2.10 3.33
C GLU A 25 51.13 -2.89 2.78
N ASP A 26 51.36 -3.75 1.78
CA ASP A 26 50.31 -4.56 1.15
C ASP A 26 49.50 -5.35 2.19
N TYR A 27 50.16 -5.88 3.23
CA TYR A 27 49.51 -6.63 4.29
C TYR A 27 48.47 -5.79 5.05
N ASP A 28 48.82 -4.54 5.36
CA ASP A 28 47.99 -3.61 6.11
C ASP A 28 46.80 -3.14 5.27
N ALA A 29 47.03 -2.84 4.00
CA ALA A 29 45.98 -2.52 3.05
C ALA A 29 44.95 -3.66 2.92
N GLN A 30 45.43 -4.91 2.87
CA GLN A 30 44.58 -6.11 2.82
C GLN A 30 43.81 -6.35 4.12
N LEU A 31 44.40 -6.04 5.28
CA LEU A 31 43.71 -6.10 6.57
C LEU A 31 42.62 -5.03 6.67
N ALA A 32 42.95 -3.78 6.32
CA ALA A 32 42.03 -2.65 6.34
C ALA A 32 40.83 -2.88 5.41
N ARG A 33 41.06 -3.36 4.18
CA ARG A 33 39.99 -3.77 3.25
C ARG A 33 39.06 -4.81 3.86
N ARG A 34 39.59 -5.85 4.51
CA ARG A 34 38.77 -6.89 5.16
C ARG A 34 37.90 -6.32 6.27
N LYS A 35 38.46 -5.44 7.12
CA LYS A 35 37.69 -4.77 8.18
C LYS A 35 36.64 -3.83 7.60
N LEU A 36 36.94 -3.09 6.54
CA LEU A 36 35.99 -2.22 5.85
C LEU A 36 34.79 -3.03 5.33
N ASN A 37 35.04 -4.13 4.63
CA ASN A 37 33.99 -5.05 4.17
C ASN A 37 33.14 -5.59 5.34
N GLN A 38 33.77 -5.95 6.46
CA GLN A 38 33.03 -6.42 7.66
C GLN A 38 32.18 -5.32 8.30
N LEU A 39 32.70 -4.09 8.39
CA LEU A 39 31.98 -2.96 8.96
C LEU A 39 30.75 -2.60 8.13
N MET A 40 30.93 -2.54 6.80
CA MET A 40 29.86 -2.14 5.90
C MET A 40 28.79 -3.22 5.71
N THR A 41 29.18 -4.51 5.70
CA THR A 41 28.21 -5.61 5.65
C THR A 41 27.47 -5.82 6.97
N GLY A 42 28.04 -5.39 8.10
CA GLY A 42 27.39 -5.45 9.41
C GLY A 42 26.36 -4.34 9.69
N LEU A 43 26.23 -3.35 8.79
CA LEU A 43 25.28 -2.26 8.96
C LEU A 43 23.83 -2.71 8.69
N PRO A 44 22.85 -2.33 9.53
CA PRO A 44 21.43 -2.65 9.32
C PRO A 44 20.76 -1.74 8.27
N ILE A 45 21.54 -1.02 7.45
CA ILE A 45 21.05 -0.03 6.48
C ILE A 45 21.67 -0.30 5.11
N ASN A 46 20.89 -0.07 4.05
CA ASN A 46 21.40 -0.16 2.69
C ASN A 46 22.08 1.16 2.29
N THR A 47 23.40 1.17 2.33
CA THR A 47 24.22 2.33 1.93
C THR A 47 24.56 2.35 0.44
N GLY A 48 24.23 1.29 -0.31
CA GLY A 48 24.69 1.08 -1.69
C GLY A 48 26.16 0.63 -1.77
N TYR A 49 26.75 0.19 -0.66
CA TYR A 49 28.10 -0.35 -0.62
C TYR A 49 28.19 -1.72 -1.28
N THR A 50 29.11 -1.86 -2.22
CA THR A 50 29.48 -3.15 -2.81
C THR A 50 30.79 -3.62 -2.17
N PRO A 51 30.91 -4.90 -1.75
CA PRO A 51 32.15 -5.42 -1.19
C PRO A 51 33.33 -5.24 -2.13
N VAL A 52 34.42 -4.70 -1.58
CA VAL A 52 35.65 -4.37 -2.31
C VAL A 52 36.50 -5.62 -2.50
N THR A 53 36.93 -5.89 -3.74
CA THR A 53 37.77 -7.05 -4.07
C THR A 53 39.24 -6.68 -4.20
N LEU A 54 39.56 -5.52 -4.75
CA LEU A 54 40.90 -4.98 -4.85
C LEU A 54 40.98 -3.64 -4.13
N VAL A 55 42.15 -3.27 -3.62
CA VAL A 55 42.31 -2.01 -2.87
C VAL A 55 42.10 -0.79 -3.77
N ASP A 56 42.34 -0.94 -5.07
CA ASP A 56 42.14 0.11 -6.08
C ASP A 56 40.71 0.18 -6.63
N ASP A 57 39.79 -0.68 -6.15
CA ASP A 57 38.39 -0.62 -6.60
C ASP A 57 37.74 0.71 -6.19
N THR A 58 36.93 1.24 -7.10
CA THR A 58 36.12 2.44 -6.83
C THR A 58 34.90 2.09 -5.99
N LEU A 59 34.57 2.95 -5.02
CA LEU A 59 33.42 2.75 -4.16
C LEU A 59 32.16 3.35 -4.78
N THR A 60 31.07 2.57 -4.81
CA THR A 60 29.74 3.00 -5.31
C THR A 60 28.91 3.76 -4.26
N VAL A 61 29.54 4.19 -3.17
CA VAL A 61 28.85 4.85 -2.06
C VAL A 61 28.60 6.33 -2.34
N ARG A 62 27.63 6.90 -1.62
CA ARG A 62 27.42 8.35 -1.61
C ARG A 62 28.48 9.03 -0.74
N ALA A 63 28.85 10.25 -1.10
CA ALA A 63 29.83 11.07 -0.37
C ALA A 63 29.53 11.19 1.14
N ASP A 64 28.25 11.23 1.52
CA ASP A 64 27.82 11.30 2.93
C ASP A 64 28.27 10.09 3.78
N VAL A 65 28.47 8.93 3.15
CA VAL A 65 28.86 7.67 3.81
C VAL A 65 30.37 7.56 3.98
N GLU A 66 31.14 8.25 3.13
CA GLU A 66 32.62 8.18 3.12
C GLU A 66 33.21 8.63 4.46
N GLY A 67 32.74 9.77 5.00
CA GLY A 67 33.17 10.26 6.30
C GLY A 67 32.90 9.29 7.45
N TYR A 68 31.77 8.57 7.40
CA TYR A 68 31.48 7.50 8.37
C TYR A 68 32.45 6.32 8.21
N MET A 69 32.73 5.90 6.97
CA MET A 69 33.64 4.79 6.68
C MET A 69 35.04 5.05 7.22
N VAL A 70 35.61 6.23 6.95
CA VAL A 70 36.95 6.62 7.43
C VAL A 70 37.01 6.56 8.96
N LYS A 71 36.10 7.24 9.66
CA LYS A 71 36.15 7.35 11.13
C LYS A 71 35.91 6.02 11.84
N GLN A 72 34.99 5.19 11.34
CA GLN A 72 34.74 3.88 11.94
C GLN A 72 35.85 2.86 11.62
N LEU A 73 36.42 2.92 10.42
CA LEU A 73 37.56 2.09 10.05
C LEU A 73 38.77 2.43 10.92
N ALA A 74 39.07 3.72 11.13
CA ALA A 74 40.13 4.19 12.02
C ALA A 74 39.97 3.62 13.44
N MET A 75 38.77 3.71 14.01
CA MET A 75 38.48 3.11 15.33
C MET A 75 38.66 1.59 15.35
N ALA A 76 38.28 0.89 14.27
CA ALA A 76 38.42 -0.56 14.17
C ALA A 76 39.89 -1.01 13.97
N LEU A 77 40.73 -0.17 13.36
CA LEU A 77 42.13 -0.46 13.10
C LEU A 77 43.02 -0.15 14.30
N ALA A 78 42.73 0.90 15.07
CA ALA A 78 43.57 1.36 16.19
C ALA A 78 44.05 0.26 17.16
N PRO A 79 43.22 -0.71 17.59
CA PRO A 79 43.69 -1.80 18.47
C PRO A 79 44.76 -2.69 17.82
N SER A 80 44.72 -2.88 16.50
CA SER A 80 45.68 -3.71 15.76
C SER A 80 47.06 -3.07 15.72
N TYR A 81 47.12 -1.73 15.75
CA TYR A 81 48.36 -0.95 15.78
C TYR A 81 48.78 -0.54 17.20
N SER A 82 48.10 -1.04 18.23
CA SER A 82 48.35 -0.68 19.63
C SER A 82 48.31 0.84 19.88
N ARG A 83 47.51 1.58 19.09
CA ARG A 83 47.35 3.03 19.25
C ARG A 83 46.19 3.34 20.20
N PRO A 84 46.35 4.27 21.15
CA PRO A 84 45.22 4.73 21.94
C PRO A 84 44.24 5.49 21.04
N ILE A 85 42.94 5.21 21.21
CA ILE A 85 41.89 5.88 20.44
C ILE A 85 41.68 7.28 21.05
N PRO A 86 41.91 8.38 20.29
CA PRO A 86 41.68 9.71 20.82
C PRO A 86 40.19 9.96 21.08
N ALA A 87 39.89 10.73 22.13
CA ALA A 87 38.52 11.03 22.52
C ALA A 87 37.75 11.79 21.42
N GLN A 88 38.45 12.66 20.69
CA GLN A 88 37.88 13.42 19.56
C GLN A 88 37.40 12.50 18.44
N LEU A 89 38.24 11.57 17.98
CA LEU A 89 37.88 10.57 16.97
C LEU A 89 36.64 9.76 17.40
N THR A 90 36.55 9.41 18.67
CA THR A 90 35.39 8.69 19.20
C THR A 90 34.12 9.54 19.13
N ALA A 91 34.20 10.84 19.42
CA ALA A 91 33.06 11.76 19.32
C ALA A 91 32.63 11.95 17.85
N ASP A 92 33.60 12.16 16.96
CA ASP A 92 33.37 12.37 15.53
C ASP A 92 32.77 11.12 14.88
N ALA A 93 33.28 9.94 15.21
CA ALA A 93 32.75 8.67 14.72
C ALA A 93 31.31 8.40 15.19
N ARG A 94 30.96 8.81 16.43
CA ARG A 94 29.58 8.74 16.92
C ARG A 94 28.67 9.72 16.17
N GLN A 95 29.15 10.94 15.92
CA GLN A 95 28.40 11.94 15.17
C GLN A 95 28.15 11.49 13.73
N ALA A 96 29.19 11.01 13.03
CA ALA A 96 29.07 10.48 11.67
C ALA A 96 28.09 9.30 11.60
N ARG A 97 28.10 8.43 12.62
CA ARG A 97 27.11 7.36 12.74
C ARG A 97 25.70 7.91 12.90
N ALA A 98 25.47 8.84 13.82
CA ALA A 98 24.15 9.41 14.05
C ALA A 98 23.59 10.09 12.78
N GLU A 99 24.44 10.79 12.03
CA GLU A 99 24.07 11.42 10.76
C GLU A 99 23.68 10.41 9.68
N LEU A 100 24.47 9.34 9.53
CA LEU A 100 24.15 8.23 8.63
C LEU A 100 22.78 7.62 8.95
N PHE A 101 22.53 7.30 10.22
CA PHE A 101 21.25 6.72 10.64
C PHE A 101 20.09 7.71 10.44
N ARG A 102 20.28 9.00 10.71
CA ARG A 102 19.26 10.03 10.48
C ARG A 102 18.83 10.11 9.02
N ARG A 103 19.76 9.86 8.08
CA ARG A 103 19.48 9.97 6.65
C ARG A 103 18.92 8.69 6.03
N TYR A 104 19.36 7.53 6.49
CA TYR A 104 19.01 6.24 5.90
C TYR A 104 17.89 5.50 6.65
N VAL A 105 17.69 5.79 7.94
CA VAL A 105 16.61 5.16 8.71
C VAL A 105 15.39 6.07 8.73
N SER A 106 14.35 5.65 8.02
CA SER A 106 13.02 6.24 8.13
C SER A 106 12.19 5.43 9.11
N VAL A 107 11.86 6.04 10.25
CA VAL A 107 10.91 5.47 11.21
C VAL A 107 9.52 5.91 10.78
N LYS A 108 8.74 4.98 10.23
CA LYS A 108 7.32 5.24 9.99
C LYS A 108 6.61 5.44 11.33
N PRO A 109 5.67 6.38 11.44
CA PRO A 109 4.79 6.44 12.59
C PRO A 109 4.13 5.08 12.81
N MET A 110 4.03 4.66 14.07
CA MET A 110 3.27 3.45 14.40
C MET A 110 1.81 3.69 14.02
N PRO A 111 1.12 2.70 13.41
CA PRO A 111 -0.31 2.82 13.19
C PRO A 111 -1.00 3.03 14.53
N PHE A 112 -2.06 3.84 14.53
CA PHE A 112 -2.92 3.97 15.69
C PHE A 112 -3.52 2.59 16.04
N PRO A 113 -3.77 2.31 17.33
CA PRO A 113 -4.45 1.07 17.70
C PRO A 113 -5.83 1.02 17.04
N SER A 114 -6.30 -0.17 16.68
CA SER A 114 -7.59 -0.39 16.02
C SER A 114 -8.80 0.06 16.85
N THR A 115 -8.59 0.34 18.14
CA THR A 115 -9.61 0.84 19.07
C THR A 115 -9.57 2.37 19.25
N LEU A 116 -8.71 3.10 18.52
CA LEU A 116 -8.65 4.55 18.64
C LEU A 116 -9.91 5.17 18.01
N PRO A 117 -10.75 5.88 18.78
CA PRO A 117 -11.91 6.56 18.21
C PRO A 117 -11.46 7.62 17.20
N ILE A 118 -12.05 7.59 16.01
CA ILE A 118 -11.92 8.70 15.06
C ILE A 118 -12.70 9.88 15.63
N GLY A 119 -12.00 10.98 15.94
CA GLY A 119 -12.62 12.14 16.57
C GLY A 119 -13.61 12.81 15.61
N SER A 120 -14.67 13.42 16.14
CA SER A 120 -15.67 14.15 15.33
C SER A 120 -15.13 15.37 14.56
N GLY A 121 -13.83 15.66 14.67
CA GLY A 121 -13.12 16.71 13.94
C GLY A 121 -12.28 16.20 12.76
N SER A 122 -12.28 14.89 12.46
CA SER A 122 -11.59 14.33 11.28
C SER A 122 -12.56 14.14 10.11
N SER A 123 -13.14 15.23 9.60
CA SER A 123 -13.76 15.21 8.27
C SER A 123 -12.64 15.38 7.25
N SER A 124 -12.12 14.30 6.66
CA SER A 124 -11.16 14.41 5.56
C SER A 124 -11.82 15.20 4.43
N VAL A 125 -11.16 16.26 3.96
CA VAL A 125 -11.53 16.90 2.70
C VAL A 125 -11.13 15.92 1.60
N GLY A 126 -12.07 15.12 1.11
CA GLY A 126 -11.87 14.20 0.00
C GLY A 126 -12.46 12.81 0.20
N ASP A 127 -12.62 12.36 1.45
CA ASP A 127 -13.28 11.09 1.75
C ASP A 127 -14.71 11.39 2.20
N PHE A 128 -15.58 11.66 1.22
CA PHE A 128 -16.93 11.14 1.31
C PHE A 128 -16.93 9.68 0.83
N ASP A 129 -15.92 8.90 1.22
CA ASP A 129 -16.03 7.45 1.21
C ASP A 129 -17.03 7.12 2.31
N ASP A 130 -18.29 6.98 1.88
CA ASP A 130 -19.42 6.47 2.66
C ASP A 130 -19.13 5.05 3.22
N ASP A 131 -17.99 4.45 2.85
CA ASP A 131 -17.38 3.23 3.41
C ASP A 131 -16.93 3.37 4.87
N GLN A 132 -16.99 4.58 5.48
CA GLN A 132 -16.79 4.73 6.92
C GLN A 132 -17.95 4.15 7.75
N TYR A 133 -19.05 3.73 7.12
CA TYR A 133 -19.94 2.73 7.69
C TYR A 133 -19.66 1.37 7.04
N PRO A 134 -19.50 0.27 7.81
CA PRO A 134 -19.48 -1.10 7.29
C PRO A 134 -20.88 -1.54 6.81
N GLY A 135 -21.53 -0.67 6.05
CA GLY A 135 -22.89 -0.73 5.55
C GLY A 135 -23.12 0.30 4.44
N GLY A 136 -22.06 0.76 3.75
CA GLY A 136 -22.22 1.24 2.39
C GLY A 136 -22.91 0.12 1.61
N PHE A 137 -24.15 0.36 1.18
CA PHE A 137 -24.91 -0.65 0.46
C PHE A 137 -24.30 -0.78 -0.94
N ASP A 138 -23.29 -1.63 -1.08
CA ASP A 138 -22.90 -2.17 -2.38
C ASP A 138 -24.15 -2.85 -2.96
N ARG A 139 -24.85 -2.14 -3.85
CA ARG A 139 -26.03 -2.66 -4.53
C ARG A 139 -25.57 -3.49 -5.72
N ASP A 140 -25.86 -4.77 -5.72
CA ASP A 140 -25.53 -5.65 -6.84
C ASP A 140 -26.43 -5.36 -8.05
N ILE A 141 -25.81 -5.21 -9.23
CA ILE A 141 -26.50 -4.95 -10.51
C ILE A 141 -26.52 -6.24 -11.35
N THR A 142 -27.73 -6.76 -11.58
CA THR A 142 -27.98 -7.95 -12.40
C THR A 142 -28.54 -7.56 -13.76
N ALA A 143 -27.79 -7.82 -14.84
CA ALA A 143 -28.26 -7.57 -16.21
C ALA A 143 -28.96 -8.81 -16.80
N VAL A 144 -30.15 -8.62 -17.39
CA VAL A 144 -30.99 -9.69 -17.95
C VAL A 144 -31.52 -9.33 -19.33
N SER A 145 -31.51 -10.30 -20.24
CA SER A 145 -32.02 -10.19 -21.62
C SER A 145 -33.05 -11.26 -21.99
N ALA A 146 -33.58 -11.95 -20.97
CA ALA A 146 -34.64 -12.96 -21.08
C ALA A 146 -35.53 -12.92 -19.82
N ASN A 147 -36.64 -13.68 -19.84
CA ASN A 147 -37.50 -13.82 -18.68
C ASN A 147 -36.70 -14.28 -17.46
N TYR A 148 -36.91 -13.62 -16.32
CA TYR A 148 -36.09 -13.78 -15.12
C TYR A 148 -36.96 -13.80 -13.87
N THR A 149 -36.55 -14.54 -12.85
CA THR A 149 -37.19 -14.55 -11.52
C THR A 149 -36.24 -13.94 -10.52
N LEU A 150 -36.68 -12.92 -9.79
CA LEU A 150 -35.85 -12.24 -8.80
C LEU A 150 -35.42 -13.16 -7.66
N LEU A 151 -34.18 -12.97 -7.21
CA LEU A 151 -33.60 -13.61 -6.04
C LEU A 151 -33.42 -12.59 -4.92
N LEU A 152 -33.31 -13.08 -3.68
CA LEU A 152 -33.02 -12.23 -2.50
C LEU A 152 -31.65 -11.54 -2.55
N THR A 153 -30.81 -11.91 -3.51
CA THR A 153 -29.47 -11.34 -3.73
C THR A 153 -29.47 -10.23 -4.77
N ASP A 154 -30.56 -10.02 -5.50
CA ASP A 154 -30.63 -8.95 -6.50
C ASP A 154 -30.97 -7.62 -5.81
N ASP A 155 -30.31 -6.52 -6.18
CA ASP A 155 -30.68 -5.18 -5.70
C ASP A 155 -31.19 -4.28 -6.84
N ILE A 156 -30.51 -4.30 -7.99
CA ILE A 156 -30.90 -3.58 -9.20
C ILE A 156 -30.87 -4.55 -10.38
N VAL A 157 -31.99 -4.69 -11.08
CA VAL A 157 -32.09 -5.51 -12.28
C VAL A 157 -32.23 -4.63 -13.51
N GLU A 158 -31.26 -4.75 -14.42
CA GLU A 158 -31.25 -4.08 -15.72
C GLU A 158 -31.81 -5.01 -16.80
N VAL A 159 -32.90 -4.60 -17.42
CA VAL A 159 -33.64 -5.42 -18.37
C VAL A 159 -33.46 -4.89 -19.79
N ASP A 160 -32.87 -5.70 -20.65
CA ASP A 160 -32.72 -5.43 -22.09
C ASP A 160 -33.82 -6.15 -22.89
N CYS A 161 -34.85 -5.40 -23.28
CA CYS A 161 -35.98 -5.89 -24.06
C CYS A 161 -35.76 -5.80 -25.59
N THR A 162 -34.52 -5.68 -26.10
CA THR A 162 -34.26 -5.45 -27.53
C THR A 162 -34.92 -6.48 -28.46
N SER A 163 -34.96 -7.75 -28.05
CA SER A 163 -35.45 -8.85 -28.90
C SER A 163 -36.94 -9.17 -28.75
N SER A 164 -37.51 -8.96 -27.57
CA SER A 164 -38.92 -9.24 -27.25
C SER A 164 -39.30 -8.60 -25.91
N PRO A 165 -40.61 -8.46 -25.60
CA PRO A 165 -41.04 -8.15 -24.23
C PRO A 165 -40.50 -9.18 -23.23
N ILE A 166 -40.01 -8.71 -22.07
CA ILE A 166 -39.44 -9.55 -21.02
C ILE A 166 -40.33 -9.52 -19.79
N THR A 167 -40.55 -10.69 -19.21
CA THR A 167 -41.28 -10.85 -17.94
C THR A 167 -40.30 -11.07 -16.79
N ILE A 168 -40.34 -10.17 -15.80
CA ILE A 168 -39.66 -10.31 -14.51
C ILE A 168 -40.68 -10.82 -13.51
N THR A 169 -40.44 -12.02 -12.97
CA THR A 169 -41.28 -12.62 -11.94
C THR A 169 -40.72 -12.28 -10.57
N LEU A 170 -41.51 -11.63 -9.72
CA LEU A 170 -41.09 -11.40 -8.34
C LEU A 170 -41.20 -12.68 -7.52
N MET A 171 -40.38 -12.77 -6.49
CA MET A 171 -40.53 -13.79 -5.44
C MET A 171 -41.78 -13.54 -4.58
N ALA A 172 -42.12 -14.48 -3.71
CA ALA A 172 -43.27 -14.33 -2.82
C ALA A 172 -42.99 -13.20 -1.80
N ALA A 173 -43.92 -12.26 -1.64
CA ALA A 173 -43.79 -11.12 -0.73
C ALA A 173 -43.53 -11.58 0.72
N SER A 174 -44.18 -12.67 1.13
CA SER A 174 -43.96 -13.29 2.45
C SER A 174 -42.51 -13.73 2.72
N SER A 175 -41.73 -14.03 1.67
CA SER A 175 -40.32 -14.40 1.77
C SER A 175 -39.34 -13.23 1.62
N ALA A 176 -39.83 -12.02 1.36
CA ALA A 176 -39.01 -10.83 1.08
C ALA A 176 -39.35 -9.62 1.97
N ASN A 177 -39.96 -9.85 3.15
CA ASN A 177 -40.42 -8.77 4.03
C ASN A 177 -39.31 -7.74 4.35
N GLY A 178 -39.55 -6.48 4.01
CA GLY A 178 -38.60 -5.38 4.22
C GLY A 178 -37.50 -5.24 3.18
N TYR A 179 -37.44 -6.13 2.18
CA TYR A 179 -36.52 -6.01 1.05
C TYR A 179 -37.10 -5.10 -0.03
N GLY A 180 -36.21 -4.42 -0.76
CA GLY A 180 -36.57 -3.57 -1.89
C GLY A 180 -35.71 -3.86 -3.10
N PHE A 181 -36.31 -3.80 -4.29
CA PHE A 181 -35.66 -4.09 -5.56
C PHE A 181 -35.87 -2.93 -6.51
N GLY A 182 -34.83 -2.59 -7.28
CA GLY A 182 -34.93 -1.68 -8.41
C GLY A 182 -34.98 -2.45 -9.73
N ILE A 183 -35.91 -2.14 -10.62
CA ILE A 183 -35.94 -2.68 -11.99
C ILE A 183 -35.86 -1.53 -12.97
N ARG A 184 -34.88 -1.59 -13.88
CA ARG A 184 -34.65 -0.56 -14.90
C ARG A 184 -34.64 -1.19 -16.29
N LYS A 185 -35.28 -0.51 -17.24
CA LYS A 185 -35.17 -0.84 -18.67
C LYS A 185 -33.98 -0.10 -19.28
N VAL A 186 -33.08 -0.83 -19.95
CA VAL A 186 -31.82 -0.28 -20.49
C VAL A 186 -31.79 -0.15 -22.02
N ASP A 187 -32.83 -0.58 -22.71
CA ASP A 187 -32.92 -0.47 -24.18
C ASP A 187 -33.97 0.58 -24.60
N GLU A 188 -33.81 1.18 -25.78
CA GLU A 188 -34.72 2.22 -26.32
C GLU A 188 -35.90 1.65 -27.12
N THR A 189 -36.07 0.32 -27.18
CA THR A 189 -37.11 -0.29 -28.02
C THR A 189 -38.51 -0.14 -27.40
N ALA A 190 -39.54 -0.29 -28.24
CA ALA A 190 -40.95 -0.25 -27.81
C ALA A 190 -41.40 -1.51 -27.02
N ASN A 191 -40.54 -2.53 -26.92
CA ASN A 191 -40.84 -3.72 -26.13
C ASN A 191 -40.92 -3.35 -24.64
N MET A 192 -41.85 -3.98 -23.92
CA MET A 192 -42.16 -3.65 -22.53
C MET A 192 -41.51 -4.62 -21.56
N VAL A 193 -41.16 -4.11 -20.38
CA VAL A 193 -40.87 -4.92 -19.20
C VAL A 193 -42.20 -5.20 -18.50
N ILE A 194 -42.47 -6.48 -18.25
CA ILE A 194 -43.68 -6.95 -17.57
C ILE A 194 -43.25 -7.50 -16.21
N ILE A 195 -43.68 -6.87 -15.13
CA ILE A 195 -43.37 -7.30 -13.77
C ILE A 195 -44.61 -8.02 -13.22
N THR A 196 -44.45 -9.29 -12.86
CA THR A 196 -45.55 -10.13 -12.37
C THR A 196 -45.18 -10.72 -11.01
N PRO A 197 -46.03 -10.60 -9.98
CA PRO A 197 -45.80 -11.26 -8.71
C PRO A 197 -46.06 -12.77 -8.82
N VAL A 198 -45.49 -13.57 -7.92
CA VAL A 198 -45.78 -15.00 -7.88
C VAL A 198 -47.04 -15.29 -7.05
N GLY A 199 -47.86 -16.23 -7.50
CA GLY A 199 -49.01 -16.72 -6.74
C GLY A 199 -50.16 -15.71 -6.68
N THR A 200 -50.58 -15.35 -5.46
CA THR A 200 -51.74 -14.46 -5.19
C THR A 200 -51.31 -13.08 -4.68
N ASP A 201 -50.01 -12.78 -4.68
CA ASP A 201 -49.49 -11.50 -4.22
C ASP A 201 -49.89 -10.40 -5.21
N LEU A 202 -50.15 -9.19 -4.73
CA LEU A 202 -50.58 -8.06 -5.56
C LEU A 202 -49.63 -6.87 -5.44
N PHE A 203 -49.57 -6.06 -6.49
CA PHE A 203 -48.95 -4.73 -6.50
C PHE A 203 -49.99 -3.68 -6.17
N ARG A 204 -50.10 -3.26 -4.92
CA ARG A 204 -51.12 -2.29 -4.48
C ARG A 204 -52.55 -2.60 -4.99
N GLY A 205 -52.88 -3.89 -5.14
CA GLY A 205 -54.18 -4.37 -5.64
C GLY A 205 -54.23 -4.81 -7.11
N GLU A 206 -53.12 -4.70 -7.85
CA GLU A 206 -53.01 -5.08 -9.26
C GLU A 206 -52.16 -6.37 -9.45
N ASP A 207 -52.46 -7.17 -10.48
CA ASP A 207 -51.79 -8.44 -10.78
C ASP A 207 -50.41 -8.29 -11.44
N GLY A 208 -49.95 -7.06 -11.69
CA GLY A 208 -48.68 -6.81 -12.35
C GLY A 208 -48.54 -5.39 -12.89
N ILE A 209 -47.30 -4.99 -13.16
CA ILE A 209 -46.96 -3.67 -13.70
C ILE A 209 -46.29 -3.85 -15.06
N ARG A 210 -46.60 -2.96 -16.01
CA ARG A 210 -46.00 -2.96 -17.34
C ARG A 210 -45.50 -1.57 -17.65
N PHE A 211 -44.25 -1.46 -18.08
CA PHE A 211 -43.67 -0.18 -18.49
C PHE A 211 -42.72 -0.37 -19.68
N ASN A 212 -42.57 0.69 -20.48
CA ASN A 212 -41.72 0.72 -21.66
C ASN A 212 -40.86 1.99 -21.76
N ALA A 213 -40.85 2.81 -20.71
CA ALA A 213 -40.03 4.02 -20.67
C ALA A 213 -38.54 3.63 -20.52
N TYR A 214 -37.69 4.21 -21.37
CA TYR A 214 -36.24 4.04 -21.31
C TYR A 214 -35.65 4.70 -20.06
N ASP A 215 -34.66 4.04 -19.45
CA ASP A 215 -33.89 4.53 -18.29
C ASP A 215 -34.75 4.96 -17.09
N THR A 216 -35.97 4.41 -16.99
CA THR A 216 -36.83 4.61 -15.82
C THR A 216 -36.58 3.49 -14.84
N LEU A 217 -36.18 3.84 -13.61
CA LEU A 217 -36.06 2.93 -12.48
C LEU A 217 -37.39 2.87 -11.74
N LEU A 218 -37.96 1.67 -11.64
CA LEU A 218 -39.08 1.39 -10.74
C LEU A 218 -38.55 0.68 -9.51
N GLU A 219 -38.85 1.22 -8.34
CA GLU A 219 -38.49 0.62 -7.06
C GLU A 219 -39.72 0.03 -6.40
N PHE A 220 -39.56 -1.16 -5.85
CA PHE A 220 -40.61 -1.90 -5.16
C PHE A 220 -40.09 -2.33 -3.80
N SER A 221 -40.97 -2.35 -2.80
CA SER A 221 -40.63 -2.93 -1.49
C SER A 221 -41.74 -3.88 -1.04
N SER A 222 -41.34 -4.96 -0.35
CA SER A 222 -42.31 -5.89 0.22
C SER A 222 -42.68 -5.48 1.64
N ASP A 223 -43.99 -5.45 1.93
CA ASP A 223 -44.53 -5.29 3.28
C ASP A 223 -44.73 -6.65 4.00
N GLY A 224 -44.26 -7.75 3.41
CA GLY A 224 -44.43 -9.12 3.90
C GLY A 224 -45.75 -9.79 3.51
N SER A 225 -46.66 -9.10 2.81
CA SER A 225 -47.91 -9.66 2.28
C SER A 225 -48.18 -9.29 0.81
N ASN A 226 -47.73 -8.12 0.38
CA ASN A 226 -47.87 -7.58 -0.97
C ASN A 226 -46.59 -6.81 -1.37
N TRP A 227 -46.58 -6.34 -2.61
CA TRP A 227 -45.55 -5.45 -3.15
C TRP A 227 -46.09 -4.02 -3.29
N VAL A 228 -45.28 -3.05 -2.88
CA VAL A 228 -45.67 -1.64 -2.65
C VAL A 228 -44.73 -0.68 -3.37
#